data_AF-A0A2H5V3D9-F1
#
_entry.id   AF-A0A2H5V3D9-F1
#
_cell.length_a   1.000
_cell.length_b   1.000
_cell.length_c   1.000
_cell.angle_alpha   90.00
_cell.angle_beta   90.00
_cell.angle_gamma   90.00
#
_symmetry.space_group_name_H-M   'P 1'
#
loop_
_entity.id
_entity.type
_entity.pdbx_description
1 polymer ?
#
loop_
_entity_poly.entity_id
_entity_poly.type
_entity_poly.pdbx_seq_one_letter_code
_entity_poly.pdbx_strand_id
1 'polypeptide(L)'
;MNRHKSGKVLIDEWVPTGEVGVESVQERIVGQNPVINRLHVWFARRPPVASRAAVLASILHPETTREEFLRLLGIPHDRNVVAAAEKLARAKANKVRLKENPFTWERAFKYTPPKPQPDELMESVREWGHRILRLFNPSRKFSYRRDSG
;
A
#
# COMPACT_ATOMS: atom_id res chain seq x y z
N MET A 1 -29.55 0.34 -9.78
CA MET A 1 -28.29 -0.16 -9.20
C MET A 1 -27.14 0.36 -10.05
N ASN A 2 -26.49 1.47 -9.68
CA ASN A 2 -25.28 1.97 -10.38
C ASN A 2 -24.56 2.94 -9.43
N ARG A 3 -23.67 2.39 -8.58
CA ARG A 3 -22.97 3.12 -7.51
C ARG A 3 -21.71 3.87 -7.98
N HIS A 4 -21.31 3.76 -9.25
CA HIS A 4 -20.13 4.44 -9.82
C HIS A 4 -20.27 5.97 -10.01
N LYS A 5 -21.33 6.60 -9.46
CA LYS A 5 -21.64 8.03 -9.69
C LYS A 5 -20.71 8.99 -8.94
N SER A 6 -20.20 8.63 -7.76
CA SER A 6 -19.23 9.50 -7.09
C SER A 6 -17.84 9.21 -7.65
N GLY A 7 -17.18 10.20 -8.28
CA GLY A 7 -15.78 10.08 -8.68
C GLY A 7 -14.84 10.10 -7.47
N LYS A 8 -15.05 9.14 -6.57
CA LYS A 8 -14.28 8.89 -5.35
C LYS A 8 -13.35 7.73 -5.64
N VAL A 9 -12.11 7.87 -5.22
CA VAL A 9 -11.04 6.87 -5.38
C VAL A 9 -10.81 6.16 -4.04
N LEU A 10 -10.16 4.99 -4.05
CA LEU A 10 -9.94 4.19 -2.84
C LEU A 10 -9.31 5.01 -1.69
N ILE A 11 -8.34 5.87 -2.02
CA ILE A 11 -7.65 6.73 -1.04
C ILE A 11 -8.58 7.71 -0.29
N ASP A 12 -9.75 8.05 -0.85
CA ASP A 12 -10.74 8.91 -0.18
C ASP A 12 -11.49 8.16 0.94
N GLU A 13 -11.54 6.83 0.87
CA GLU A 13 -12.29 5.99 1.82
C GLU A 13 -11.33 5.34 2.83
N TRP A 14 -10.33 4.60 2.36
CA TRP A 14 -9.39 3.89 3.24
C TRP A 14 -8.09 3.47 2.53
N VAL A 15 -7.01 3.29 3.30
CA VAL A 15 -5.72 2.74 2.85
C VAL A 15 -5.15 1.86 3.96
N PRO A 16 -4.52 0.71 3.68
CA PRO A 16 -3.94 -0.16 4.71
C PRO A 16 -2.59 0.39 5.21
N THR A 17 -2.65 1.49 5.96
CA THR A 17 -1.45 2.21 6.44
C THR A 17 -0.59 1.37 7.38
N GLY A 18 -1.20 0.44 8.13
CA GLY A 18 -0.47 -0.47 9.03
C GLY A 18 0.47 -1.39 8.25
N GLU A 19 -0.05 -2.16 7.31
CA GLU A 19 0.72 -3.07 6.46
C GLU A 19 1.76 -2.31 5.63
N VAL A 20 1.34 -1.23 4.97
CA VAL A 20 2.22 -0.39 4.15
C VAL A 20 3.33 0.23 4.99
N GLY A 21 3.03 0.66 6.22
CA GLY A 21 3.99 1.22 7.15
C GLY A 21 5.04 0.19 7.60
N VAL A 22 4.61 -1.03 7.93
CA VAL A 22 5.52 -2.11 8.31
C VAL A 22 6.48 -2.46 7.17
N GLU A 23 5.98 -2.62 5.94
CA GLU A 23 6.81 -2.90 4.77
C GLU A 23 7.73 -1.71 4.42
N SER A 24 7.26 -0.48 4.60
CA SER A 24 8.10 0.72 4.43
C SER A 24 9.27 0.77 5.43
N VAL A 25 9.06 0.32 6.67
CA VAL A 25 10.14 0.19 7.66
C VAL A 25 11.10 -0.93 7.26
N GLN A 26 10.59 -2.08 6.80
CA GLN A 26 11.41 -3.18 6.30
C GLN A 26 12.27 -2.78 5.10
N GLU A 27 11.73 -1.97 4.19
CA GLU A 27 12.42 -1.44 3.01
C GLU A 27 13.61 -0.53 3.37
N ARG A 28 13.55 0.13 4.54
CA ARG A 28 14.61 1.02 5.06
C ARG A 28 15.73 0.29 5.81
N ILE A 29 15.59 -1.02 6.06
CA ILE A 29 16.62 -1.79 6.77
C ILE A 29 17.88 -1.90 5.90
N VAL A 30 18.98 -1.33 6.42
CA VAL A 30 20.29 -1.25 5.76
C VAL A 30 20.85 -2.64 5.43
N GLY A 31 21.49 -2.78 4.26
CA GLY A 31 22.14 -4.02 3.82
C GLY A 31 21.25 -4.94 2.97
N GLN A 32 19.95 -4.67 2.91
CA GLN A 32 18.99 -5.40 2.05
C GLN A 32 18.54 -4.58 0.84
N ASN A 33 18.78 -3.27 0.87
CA ASN A 33 18.48 -2.32 -0.20
C ASN A 33 19.73 -1.44 -0.40
N PRO A 34 20.12 -1.06 -1.63
CA PRO A 34 21.13 -0.03 -1.83
C PRO A 34 20.82 1.22 -1.00
N VAL A 35 21.81 1.79 -0.35
CA VAL A 35 21.64 2.89 0.63
C VAL A 35 20.86 4.05 0.00
N ILE A 36 19.77 4.49 0.64
CA ILE A 36 18.89 5.58 0.16
C ILE A 36 19.67 6.90 0.03
N ASN A 37 20.70 7.07 0.86
CA ASN A 37 21.43 8.31 1.07
C ASN A 37 22.73 8.40 0.24
N ARG A 38 22.98 7.46 -0.69
CA ARG A 38 24.15 7.49 -1.58
C ARG A 38 23.67 7.69 -3.03
N LEU A 39 24.15 8.74 -3.68
CA LEU A 39 23.85 9.03 -5.09
C LEU A 39 24.41 7.92 -6.01
N HIS A 40 23.56 7.11 -6.67
CA HIS A 40 23.87 6.51 -7.99
C HIS A 40 22.65 5.92 -8.75
N VAL A 41 22.67 6.09 -10.08
CA VAL A 41 21.77 5.66 -11.21
C VAL A 41 20.25 5.72 -10.99
N TRP A 42 19.75 6.93 -10.90
CA TRP A 42 18.38 7.38 -10.60
C TRP A 42 17.18 6.74 -11.37
N PHE A 43 17.36 5.97 -12.45
CA PHE A 43 16.22 5.33 -13.15
C PHE A 43 16.01 3.83 -12.85
N ALA A 44 16.90 3.16 -12.11
CA ALA A 44 16.85 1.71 -11.91
C ALA A 44 16.26 1.25 -10.56
N ARG A 45 15.80 2.18 -9.69
CA ARG A 45 15.22 1.81 -8.39
C ARG A 45 13.72 1.58 -8.50
N ARG A 46 13.24 0.51 -7.86
CA ARG A 46 11.80 0.28 -7.68
C ARG A 46 11.23 1.39 -6.79
N PRO A 47 10.03 1.92 -7.10
CA PRO A 47 9.41 2.93 -6.26
C PRO A 47 9.11 2.37 -4.86
N PRO A 48 9.27 3.17 -3.79
CA PRO A 48 9.00 2.74 -2.43
C PRO A 48 7.59 2.18 -2.27
N VAL A 49 7.42 1.25 -1.31
CA VAL A 49 6.12 0.60 -1.07
C VAL A 49 5.03 1.63 -0.77
N ALA A 50 5.34 2.67 0.03
CA ALA A 50 4.41 3.77 0.30
C ALA A 50 3.99 4.54 -0.95
N SER A 51 4.92 4.84 -1.86
CA SER A 51 4.61 5.55 -3.11
C SER A 51 3.77 4.69 -4.04
N ARG A 52 4.08 3.39 -4.16
CA ARG A 52 3.26 2.43 -4.92
C ARG A 52 1.85 2.34 -4.36
N ALA A 53 1.72 2.26 -3.04
CA ALA A 53 0.42 2.20 -2.35
C ALA A 53 -0.41 3.47 -2.60
N ALA A 54 0.21 4.66 -2.53
CA ALA A 54 -0.47 5.91 -2.79
C ALA A 54 -0.99 6.01 -4.25
N VAL A 55 -0.16 5.60 -5.22
CA VAL A 55 -0.56 5.57 -6.63
C VAL A 55 -1.70 4.56 -6.85
N LEU A 56 -1.58 3.34 -6.33
CA LEU A 56 -2.64 2.33 -6.42
C LEU A 56 -3.94 2.80 -5.78
N ALA A 57 -3.88 3.37 -4.57
CA ALA A 57 -5.07 3.88 -3.89
C ALA A 57 -5.71 5.07 -4.62
N SER A 58 -4.93 5.81 -5.42
CA SER A 58 -5.45 6.91 -6.23
C SER A 58 -6.21 6.43 -7.46
N ILE A 59 -5.91 5.24 -8.00
CA ILE A 59 -6.52 4.70 -9.24
C ILE A 59 -7.61 3.65 -8.97
N LEU A 60 -7.53 2.94 -7.84
CA LEU A 60 -8.43 1.84 -7.53
C LEU A 60 -9.83 2.33 -7.14
N HIS A 61 -10.83 1.49 -7.44
CA HIS A 61 -12.20 1.75 -7.04
C HIS A 61 -12.34 1.68 -5.51
N PRO A 62 -13.25 2.46 -4.91
CA PRO A 62 -13.57 2.37 -3.47
C PRO A 62 -14.02 0.98 -3.01
N GLU A 63 -14.57 0.18 -3.92
CA GLU A 63 -15.07 -1.18 -3.65
C GLU A 63 -13.96 -2.24 -3.73
N THR A 64 -12.73 -1.87 -4.11
CA THR A 64 -11.59 -2.79 -4.09
C THR A 64 -11.37 -3.30 -2.68
N THR A 65 -11.19 -4.61 -2.54
CA THR A 65 -11.01 -5.27 -1.25
C THR A 65 -9.61 -5.04 -0.70
N ARG A 66 -9.45 -5.27 0.61
CA ARG A 66 -8.13 -5.16 1.25
C ARG A 66 -7.17 -6.21 0.76
N GLU A 67 -7.66 -7.43 0.55
CA GLU A 67 -6.91 -8.56 0.04
C GLU A 67 -6.37 -8.27 -1.37
N GLU A 68 -7.20 -7.76 -2.26
CA GLU A 68 -6.80 -7.36 -3.62
C GLU A 68 -5.72 -6.26 -3.59
N PHE A 69 -5.90 -5.24 -2.75
CA PHE A 69 -4.94 -4.15 -2.61
C PHE A 69 -3.56 -4.65 -2.13
N LEU A 70 -3.54 -5.49 -1.10
CA LEU A 70 -2.31 -6.05 -0.56
C LEU A 70 -1.65 -7.00 -1.57
N ARG A 71 -2.44 -7.81 -2.29
CA ARG A 71 -1.97 -8.69 -3.39
C ARG A 71 -1.24 -7.89 -4.47
N LEU A 72 -1.81 -6.77 -4.92
CA LEU A 72 -1.19 -5.90 -5.94
C LEU A 72 0.14 -5.28 -5.47
N LEU A 73 0.27 -5.01 -4.16
CA LEU A 73 1.52 -4.51 -3.59
C LEU A 73 2.56 -5.60 -3.34
N GLY A 74 2.16 -6.87 -3.29
CA GLY A 74 3.00 -7.98 -2.86
C GLY A 74 3.14 -8.10 -1.35
N ILE A 75 2.16 -7.59 -0.61
CA ILE A 75 2.07 -7.74 0.84
C ILE A 75 1.20 -8.97 1.12
N PRO A 76 1.62 -9.91 2.00
CA PRO A 76 0.81 -11.07 2.33
C PRO A 76 -0.51 -10.65 2.98
N HIS A 77 -1.62 -11.07 2.39
CA HIS A 77 -2.97 -10.85 2.92
C HIS A 77 -3.43 -11.99 3.85
N ASP A 78 -2.76 -13.14 3.81
CA ASP A 78 -3.00 -14.32 4.65
C ASP A 78 -2.40 -14.19 6.07
N ARG A 79 -1.50 -13.23 6.27
CA ARG A 79 -0.73 -13.06 7.52
C ARG A 79 -0.99 -11.71 8.15
N ASN A 80 -0.93 -11.66 9.48
CA ASN A 80 -1.00 -10.41 10.21
C ASN A 80 0.38 -9.74 10.28
N VAL A 81 0.66 -8.91 9.27
CA VAL A 81 1.89 -8.13 9.12
C VAL A 81 2.13 -7.20 10.31
N VAL A 82 1.06 -6.58 10.82
CA VAL A 82 1.13 -5.64 11.95
C VAL A 82 1.52 -6.37 13.23
N ALA A 83 0.90 -7.52 13.52
CA ALA A 83 1.24 -8.33 14.68
C ALA A 83 2.70 -8.81 14.67
N ALA A 84 3.25 -9.15 13.49
CA ALA A 84 4.66 -9.50 13.36
C ALA A 84 5.58 -8.31 13.72
N ALA A 85 5.23 -7.10 13.29
CA ALA A 85 5.95 -5.88 13.65
C ALA A 85 5.84 -5.54 15.14
N GLU A 86 4.65 -5.69 15.73
CA GLU A 86 4.45 -5.52 17.16
C GLU A 86 5.26 -6.51 17.99
N LYS A 87 5.31 -7.78 17.58
CA LYS A 87 6.13 -8.81 18.24
C LYS A 87 7.62 -8.42 18.23
N LEU A 88 8.11 -7.91 17.10
CA LEU A 88 9.48 -7.41 17.00
C LEU A 88 9.69 -6.16 17.88
N ALA A 89 8.74 -5.23 17.90
CA ALA A 89 8.82 -4.02 18.72
C ALA A 89 8.84 -4.34 20.22
N ARG A 90 7.97 -5.25 20.68
CA ARG A 90 7.93 -5.72 22.07
C ARG A 90 9.23 -6.41 22.48
N ALA A 91 9.78 -7.26 21.62
CA ALA A 91 11.06 -7.91 21.88
C ALA A 91 12.20 -6.90 22.03
N LYS A 92 12.26 -5.89 21.15
CA LYS A 92 13.23 -4.79 21.25
C LYS A 92 13.07 -4.00 22.55
N ALA A 93 11.83 -3.66 22.93
CA ALA A 93 11.54 -2.96 24.18
C ALA A 93 12.01 -3.74 25.41
N ASN A 94 11.78 -5.06 25.40
CA ASN A 94 12.20 -5.96 26.48
C ASN A 94 13.67 -6.38 26.39
N LYS A 95 14.44 -5.87 25.42
CA LYS A 95 15.84 -6.25 25.14
C LYS A 95 16.03 -7.76 24.92
N VAL A 96 14.97 -8.47 24.51
CA VAL A 96 15.01 -9.91 24.22
C VAL A 96 15.38 -10.10 22.75
N ARG A 97 16.40 -10.92 22.48
CA ARG A 97 16.71 -11.37 21.12
C ARG A 97 15.75 -12.48 20.72
N LEU A 98 14.93 -12.23 19.70
CA LEU A 98 14.11 -13.26 19.09
C LEU A 98 15.02 -14.29 18.41
N LYS A 99 14.78 -15.58 18.67
CA LYS A 99 15.50 -16.68 18.00
C LYS A 99 15.15 -16.76 16.51
N GLU A 100 13.92 -16.41 16.16
CA GLU A 100 13.39 -16.49 14.80
C GLU A 100 12.90 -15.11 14.33
N ASN A 101 13.07 -14.85 13.03
CA ASN A 101 12.55 -13.64 12.41
C ASN A 101 11.01 -13.75 12.29
N PRO A 102 10.23 -12.81 12.86
CA PRO A 102 8.76 -12.84 12.74
C PRO A 102 8.26 -12.59 11.32
N PHE A 103 9.12 -12.06 10.43
CA PHE A 103 8.82 -11.83 9.02
C PHE A 103 9.28 -13.02 8.18
N THR A 104 8.32 -13.88 7.83
CA THR A 104 8.54 -15.17 7.14
C THR A 104 8.18 -15.13 5.65
N TRP A 105 7.97 -13.94 5.08
CA TRP A 105 7.61 -13.73 3.68
C TRP A 105 8.64 -12.87 2.96
N GLU A 106 8.57 -12.86 1.62
CA GLU A 106 9.38 -11.96 0.81
C GLU A 106 8.89 -10.52 0.91
N ARG A 107 9.83 -9.58 1.02
CA ARG A 107 9.51 -8.16 1.18
C ARG A 107 8.80 -7.59 -0.05
N ALA A 108 7.83 -6.71 0.17
CA ALA A 108 6.97 -6.18 -0.88
C ALA A 108 7.73 -5.38 -1.98
N PHE A 109 8.89 -4.80 -1.67
CA PHE A 109 9.70 -4.10 -2.68
C PHE A 109 10.33 -5.06 -3.71
N LYS A 110 10.53 -6.34 -3.35
CA LYS A 110 11.02 -7.40 -4.25
C LYS A 110 9.92 -7.98 -5.13
N TYR A 111 8.66 -7.71 -4.81
CA TYR A 111 7.54 -8.19 -5.57
C TYR A 111 7.45 -7.54 -6.96
N THR A 112 7.33 -8.39 -7.98
CA THR A 112 6.91 -7.99 -9.33
C THR A 112 5.59 -8.71 -9.61
N PRO A 113 4.50 -7.99 -9.91
CA PRO A 113 3.21 -8.62 -10.16
C PRO A 113 3.31 -9.54 -11.39
N PRO A 114 2.85 -10.80 -11.30
CA PRO A 114 2.79 -11.70 -12.44
C PRO A 114 1.73 -11.21 -13.44
N LYS A 115 1.87 -11.62 -14.71
CA LYS A 115 1.13 -11.03 -15.84
C LYS A 115 -0.41 -10.95 -15.75
N PRO A 116 -1.19 -11.78 -15.04
CA PRO A 116 -2.62 -11.49 -14.98
C PRO A 116 -2.93 -10.22 -14.17
N GLN A 117 -2.14 -9.88 -13.15
CA GLN A 117 -2.46 -8.77 -12.25
C GLN A 117 -2.40 -7.37 -12.89
N PRO A 118 -1.35 -7.00 -13.65
CA PRO A 118 -1.32 -5.71 -14.35
C PRO A 118 -2.45 -5.59 -15.37
N ASP A 119 -2.80 -6.68 -16.04
CA ASP A 119 -3.87 -6.68 -17.05
C ASP A 119 -5.26 -6.50 -16.38
N GLU A 120 -5.54 -7.23 -15.30
CA GLU A 120 -6.73 -7.07 -14.45
C GLU A 120 -6.85 -5.63 -13.93
N LEU A 121 -5.75 -5.05 -13.45
CA LEU A 121 -5.71 -3.67 -12.97
C LEU A 121 -6.04 -2.69 -14.10
N MET A 122 -5.44 -2.87 -15.28
CA MET A 122 -5.69 -2.00 -16.42
C MET A 122 -7.12 -2.10 -16.93
N GLU A 123 -7.74 -3.27 -16.88
CA GLU A 123 -9.15 -3.47 -17.20
C GLU A 123 -10.06 -2.72 -16.20
N SER A 124 -9.81 -2.89 -14.90
CA SER A 124 -10.54 -2.19 -13.84
C SER A 124 -10.42 -0.66 -13.94
N VAL A 125 -9.24 -0.16 -14.34
CA VAL A 125 -9.05 1.28 -14.62
C VAL A 125 -9.78 1.71 -15.90
N ARG A 126 -9.85 0.89 -16.95
CA ARG A 126 -10.62 1.22 -18.17
C ARG A 126 -12.11 1.39 -17.88
N GLU A 127 -12.66 0.61 -16.95
CA GLU A 127 -14.07 0.75 -16.52
C GLU A 127 -14.40 2.13 -15.93
N TRP A 128 -13.41 2.89 -15.42
CA TRP A 128 -13.63 4.28 -14.98
C TRP A 128 -14.01 5.22 -16.13
N GLY A 129 -13.72 4.85 -17.39
CA GLY A 129 -13.89 5.69 -18.58
C GLY A 129 -12.90 6.86 -18.63
N HIS A 130 -13.05 7.79 -19.60
CA HIS A 130 -12.23 9.00 -19.75
C HIS A 130 -12.33 10.02 -18.59
N ARG A 131 -12.85 9.63 -17.43
CA ARG A 131 -12.89 10.47 -16.24
C ARG A 131 -11.46 10.65 -15.76
N ILE A 132 -10.93 11.84 -16.03
CA ILE A 132 -9.64 12.30 -15.51
C ILE A 132 -9.58 11.94 -14.03
N LEU A 133 -8.65 11.05 -13.72
CA LEU A 133 -8.21 10.76 -12.37
C LEU A 133 -7.75 12.09 -11.76
N ARG A 134 -8.60 12.72 -10.96
CA ARG A 134 -8.27 14.01 -10.34
C ARG A 134 -7.41 13.74 -9.12
N LEU A 135 -6.12 13.50 -9.35
CA LEU A 135 -5.13 13.58 -8.29
C LEU A 135 -5.13 15.02 -7.78
N PHE A 136 -5.44 15.22 -6.50
CA PHE A 136 -5.37 16.53 -5.84
C PHE A 136 -6.47 17.54 -6.25
N ASN A 137 -7.71 17.34 -5.78
CA ASN A 137 -8.71 18.41 -5.75
C ASN A 137 -8.80 19.02 -4.34
N PRO A 138 -8.08 20.12 -4.04
CA PRO A 138 -8.10 20.76 -2.72
C PRO A 138 -9.47 21.40 -2.36
N SER A 139 -10.45 21.41 -3.28
CA SER A 139 -11.75 22.08 -3.09
C SER A 139 -12.85 21.20 -2.50
N ARG A 140 -12.62 19.90 -2.25
CA ARG A 140 -13.61 19.10 -1.50
C ARG A 140 -13.47 19.40 -0.02
N LYS A 141 -14.28 20.35 0.46
CA LYS A 141 -14.56 20.45 1.90
C LYS A 141 -14.99 19.07 2.39
N PHE A 142 -14.19 18.47 3.27
CA PHE A 142 -14.57 17.31 4.07
C PHE A 142 -15.80 17.75 4.88
N SER A 143 -17.00 17.56 4.33
CA SER A 143 -18.23 17.80 5.07
C SER A 143 -18.34 16.67 6.08
N TYR A 144 -17.78 16.87 7.27
CA TYR A 144 -18.02 16.04 8.42
C TYR A 144 -19.54 16.04 8.64
N ARG A 145 -20.20 14.95 8.25
CA ARG A 145 -21.63 14.76 8.54
C ARG A 145 -21.70 14.62 10.06
N ARG A 146 -22.02 15.72 10.75
CA ARG A 146 -22.40 15.67 12.16
C ARG A 146 -23.76 14.99 12.20
N ASP A 147 -23.76 13.69 12.45
CA ASP A 147 -24.95 13.01 12.93
C ASP A 147 -25.30 13.67 14.27
N SER A 148 -26.33 14.50 14.24
CA SER A 148 -26.92 15.14 15.42
C SER A 148 -28.24 14.44 15.66
N GLY A 149 -28.41 13.90 16.86
CA GLY A 149 -29.68 13.31 17.33
C GLY A 149 -30.77 14.35 17.51
#